data_AF-A0A060SJM7-F1
#
_entry.id   AF-A0A060SJM7-F1
#
_cell.length_a   1.000
_cell.length_b   1.000
_cell.length_c   1.000
_cell.angle_alpha   90.00
_cell.angle_beta   90.00
_cell.angle_gamma   90.00
#
_symmetry.space_group_name_H-M   'P 1'
#
loop_
_entity.id
_entity.type
_entity.pdbx_description
1 polymer ?
#
loop_
_entity_poly.entity_id
_entity_poly.type
_entity_poly.pdbx_seq_one_letter_code
_entity_poly.pdbx_strand_id
1 'polypeptide(L)'
;MSDWTPPSYEHDYFVVHTFDVPNAQRTKHTDAHLVRIVPLIQQGIVKFAGALLTPTSKTTDSDTLAKTAGSILIVRAKDLEQAWEIVKQDPFYASGEVWDHERTVVTPAFFAIPEVKFD
;
A
#
# COMPACT_ATOMS: atom_id res chain seq x y z
N MET A 1 3.66 -25.98 23.77
CA MET A 1 3.52 -25.23 22.50
C MET A 1 2.09 -24.75 22.47
N SER A 2 1.85 -23.46 22.22
CA SER A 2 0.50 -22.88 22.26
C SER A 2 -0.40 -23.51 21.20
N ASP A 3 -1.69 -23.68 21.50
CA ASP A 3 -2.76 -24.16 20.61
C ASP A 3 -3.11 -23.17 19.48
N TRP A 4 -2.09 -22.60 18.83
CA TRP A 4 -2.26 -21.64 17.76
C TRP A 4 -2.50 -22.36 16.43
N THR A 5 -3.58 -22.00 15.75
CA THR A 5 -3.91 -22.48 14.40
C THR A 5 -3.89 -21.30 13.44
N PRO A 6 -3.16 -21.39 12.31
CA PRO A 6 -3.12 -20.32 11.32
C PRO A 6 -4.52 -20.06 10.72
N PRO A 7 -4.82 -18.81 10.33
CA PRO A 7 -6.07 -18.49 9.66
C PRO A 7 -6.14 -19.16 8.27
N SER A 8 -7.35 -19.51 7.85
CA SER A 8 -7.63 -19.81 6.45
C SER A 8 -8.19 -18.57 5.77
N TYR A 9 -7.85 -18.37 4.49
CA TYR A 9 -8.31 -17.22 3.72
C TYR A 9 -9.16 -17.64 2.54
N GLU A 10 -10.19 -16.84 2.27
CA GLU A 10 -11.00 -16.94 1.07
C GLU A 10 -10.34 -16.24 -0.14
N HIS A 11 -9.33 -15.40 0.10
CA HIS A 11 -8.66 -14.61 -0.92
C HIS A 11 -7.16 -14.51 -0.67
N ASP A 12 -6.41 -14.29 -1.75
CA ASP A 12 -4.99 -13.99 -1.66
C ASP A 12 -4.78 -12.55 -1.20
N TYR A 13 -3.74 -12.36 -0.41
CA TYR A 13 -3.29 -11.06 0.02
C TYR A 13 -1.93 -10.76 -0.58
N PHE A 14 -1.71 -9.49 -0.88
CA PHE A 14 -0.49 -9.00 -1.48
C PHE A 14 -0.01 -7.78 -0.71
N VAL A 15 1.29 -7.73 -0.43
CA VAL A 15 1.96 -6.52 0.02
C VAL A 15 2.47 -5.80 -1.22
N VAL A 16 1.97 -4.60 -1.43
CA VAL A 16 2.53 -3.65 -2.39
C VAL A 16 3.52 -2.78 -1.63
N HIS A 17 4.76 -2.79 -2.06
CA HIS A 17 5.81 -1.95 -1.53
C HIS A 17 6.42 -1.16 -2.69
N THR A 18 6.26 0.16 -2.68
CA THR A 18 6.69 1.02 -3.78
C THR A 18 7.40 2.25 -3.25
N PHE A 19 8.49 2.60 -3.91
CA PHE A 19 9.23 3.83 -3.62
C PHE A 19 8.77 4.93 -4.56
N ASP A 20 8.96 6.17 -4.13
CA ASP A 20 8.80 7.31 -5.00
C ASP A 20 9.99 7.49 -5.94
N VAL A 21 9.72 8.00 -7.14
CA VAL A 21 10.77 8.54 -8.01
C VAL A 21 11.39 9.80 -7.37
N PRO A 22 12.62 10.17 -7.75
CA PRO A 22 13.18 11.47 -7.38
C PRO A 22 12.24 12.62 -7.81
N ASN A 23 12.02 13.59 -6.92
CA ASN A 23 11.12 14.73 -7.14
C ASN A 23 9.66 14.35 -7.45
N ALA A 24 9.17 13.25 -6.86
CA ALA A 24 7.81 12.76 -7.05
C ALA A 24 6.72 13.84 -6.90
N GLN A 25 5.81 13.88 -7.86
CA GLN A 25 4.74 14.88 -7.95
C GLN A 25 3.50 14.45 -7.16
N ARG A 26 3.66 14.04 -5.89
CA ARG A 26 2.55 13.53 -5.06
C ARG A 26 1.38 14.49 -5.00
N THR A 27 1.62 15.74 -4.60
CA THR A 27 0.57 16.76 -4.44
C THR A 27 -0.27 16.95 -5.70
N LYS A 28 0.34 16.86 -6.89
CA LYS A 28 -0.34 16.96 -8.19
C LYS A 28 -1.36 15.83 -8.40
N HIS A 29 -1.08 14.63 -7.86
CA HIS A 29 -1.87 13.42 -8.09
C HIS A 29 -2.66 12.94 -6.87
N THR A 30 -2.46 13.56 -5.69
CA THR A 30 -3.09 13.14 -4.43
C THR A 30 -4.61 13.07 -4.53
N ASP A 31 -5.27 14.07 -5.10
CA ASP A 31 -6.74 14.07 -5.18
C ASP A 31 -7.26 12.90 -6.03
N ALA A 32 -6.63 12.64 -7.17
CA ALA A 32 -6.99 11.51 -8.02
C ALA A 32 -6.68 10.16 -7.33
N HIS A 33 -5.53 10.06 -6.67
CA HIS A 33 -5.15 8.89 -5.88
C HIS A 33 -6.19 8.60 -4.79
N LEU A 34 -6.61 9.62 -4.04
CA LEU A 34 -7.61 9.48 -2.98
C LEU A 34 -8.98 9.08 -3.53
N VAL A 35 -9.43 9.67 -4.64
CA VAL A 35 -10.68 9.29 -5.32
C VAL A 35 -10.67 7.81 -5.72
N ARG A 36 -9.52 7.27 -6.12
CA ARG A 36 -9.37 5.86 -6.52
C ARG A 36 -9.26 4.92 -5.34
N ILE A 37 -8.45 5.26 -4.33
CA ILE A 37 -8.06 4.35 -3.25
C ILE A 37 -9.12 4.25 -2.16
N VAL A 38 -9.82 5.35 -1.84
CA VAL A 38 -10.83 5.37 -0.77
C VAL A 38 -11.96 4.36 -1.01
N PRO A 39 -12.55 4.26 -2.22
CA PRO A 39 -13.55 3.23 -2.51
C PRO A 39 -13.00 1.80 -2.37
N LEU A 40 -11.73 1.55 -2.73
CA LEU A 40 -11.12 0.23 -2.58
C LEU A 40 -10.94 -0.16 -1.10
N ILE A 41 -10.63 0.82 -0.25
CA ILE A 41 -10.58 0.63 1.21
C ILE A 41 -11.98 0.30 1.74
N GLN A 42 -12.99 1.08 1.33
CA GLN A 42 -14.39 0.86 1.75
C GLN A 42 -14.93 -0.51 1.32
N GLN A 43 -14.51 -1.01 0.16
CA GLN A 43 -14.85 -2.34 -0.34
C GLN A 43 -14.04 -3.48 0.31
N GLY A 44 -13.04 -3.14 1.14
CA GLY A 44 -12.14 -4.12 1.76
C GLY A 44 -11.17 -4.79 0.79
N ILE A 45 -11.00 -4.22 -0.42
CA ILE A 45 -9.99 -4.64 -1.39
C ILE A 45 -8.62 -4.17 -0.91
N VAL A 46 -8.50 -2.91 -0.47
CA VAL A 46 -7.30 -2.42 0.21
C VAL A 46 -7.56 -2.51 1.72
N LYS A 47 -6.82 -3.39 2.39
CA LYS A 47 -6.98 -3.65 3.83
C LYS A 47 -6.27 -2.63 4.69
N PHE A 48 -5.13 -2.15 4.22
CA PHE A 48 -4.28 -1.19 4.88
C PHE A 48 -3.48 -0.43 3.81
N ALA A 49 -3.26 0.87 4.02
CA ALA A 49 -2.44 1.68 3.15
C ALA A 49 -1.73 2.79 3.95
N GLY A 50 -0.53 3.17 3.53
CA GLY A 50 0.24 4.20 4.20
C GLY A 50 1.40 4.74 3.38
N ALA A 51 1.98 5.83 3.89
CA ALA A 51 3.22 6.41 3.38
C ALA A 51 4.44 5.70 3.98
N LEU A 52 5.39 5.32 3.15
CA LEU A 52 6.75 5.01 3.60
C LEU A 52 7.47 6.34 3.82
N LEU A 53 8.16 6.50 4.94
CA LEU A 53 8.89 7.72 5.25
C LEU A 53 10.38 7.56 4.96
N THR A 54 11.10 8.67 4.85
CA THR A 54 12.56 8.63 4.81
C THR A 54 13.14 8.01 6.10
N PRO A 55 14.30 7.32 6.05
CA PRO A 55 14.82 6.56 7.20
C PRO A 55 15.07 7.37 8.49
N THR A 56 15.24 8.68 8.38
CA THR A 56 15.52 9.58 9.51
C THR A 56 14.27 10.22 10.10
N SER A 57 13.09 9.96 9.52
CA SER A 57 11.82 10.56 9.91
C SER A 57 11.13 9.82 11.04
N LYS A 58 10.34 10.52 11.85
CA LYS A 58 9.45 9.89 12.84
C LYS A 58 8.00 9.98 12.36
N THR A 59 7.24 8.93 12.64
CA THR A 59 5.80 8.86 12.33
C THR A 59 4.95 9.79 13.21
N THR A 60 5.52 10.34 14.28
CA THR A 60 4.89 11.31 15.18
C THR A 60 5.20 12.76 14.83
N ASP A 61 5.96 13.01 13.76
CA ASP A 61 6.29 14.38 13.34
C ASP A 61 5.03 15.10 12.80
N SER A 62 4.93 16.41 12.99
CA SER A 62 3.75 17.18 12.53
C SER A 62 3.67 17.32 11.00
N ASP A 63 4.77 17.10 10.29
CA ASP A 63 4.93 17.24 8.84
C ASP A 63 5.17 15.90 8.14
N THR A 64 4.77 14.77 8.74
CA THR A 64 5.07 13.42 8.25
C THR A 64 4.79 13.21 6.76
N LEU A 65 3.74 13.80 6.19
CA LEU A 65 3.43 13.66 4.75
C LEU A 65 4.50 14.30 3.84
N ALA A 66 5.18 15.35 4.27
CA ALA A 66 6.28 15.97 3.53
C ALA A 66 7.54 15.09 3.49
N LYS A 67 7.61 14.09 4.36
CA LYS A 67 8.73 13.13 4.50
C LYS A 67 8.45 11.79 3.82
N THR A 68 7.41 11.74 2.97
CA THR A 68 7.07 10.54 2.22
C THR A 68 8.15 10.20 1.19
N ALA A 69 8.49 8.92 1.11
CA ALA A 69 9.47 8.35 0.19
C ALA A 69 8.88 7.17 -0.62
N GLY A 70 7.59 6.89 -0.46
CA GLY A 70 6.94 5.75 -1.07
C GLY A 70 5.59 5.42 -0.44
N SER A 71 5.03 4.29 -0.84
CA SER A 71 3.75 3.80 -0.34
C SER A 71 3.83 2.31 -0.03
N ILE A 72 3.03 1.90 0.95
CA ILE A 72 2.78 0.50 1.28
C ILE A 72 1.28 0.25 1.28
N LEU A 73 0.85 -0.84 0.66
CA LEU A 73 -0.54 -1.27 0.64
C LEU A 73 -0.63 -2.76 0.93
N ILE A 74 -1.66 -3.17 1.64
CA ILE A 74 -2.09 -4.57 1.76
C ILE A 74 -3.36 -4.71 0.91
N VAL A 75 -3.26 -5.49 -0.16
CA VAL A 75 -4.32 -5.65 -1.16
C VAL A 75 -4.84 -7.09 -1.12
N ARG A 76 -6.15 -7.24 -1.12
CA ARG A 76 -6.85 -8.50 -1.38
C ARG A 76 -7.13 -8.62 -2.87
N ALA A 77 -6.73 -9.73 -3.48
CA ALA A 77 -7.00 -10.00 -4.89
C ALA A 77 -7.20 -11.51 -5.13
N LYS A 78 -7.67 -11.87 -6.33
CA LYS A 78 -7.86 -13.26 -6.76
C LYS A 78 -6.53 -13.95 -7.10
N ASP A 79 -5.56 -13.17 -7.57
CA ASP A 79 -4.24 -13.59 -8.02
C ASP A 79 -3.30 -12.38 -8.13
N LEU A 80 -2.03 -12.65 -8.43
CA LEU A 80 -0.99 -11.63 -8.60
C LEU A 80 -1.28 -10.68 -9.76
N GLU A 81 -1.91 -11.16 -10.83
CA GLU A 81 -2.27 -10.34 -11.99
C GLU A 81 -3.25 -9.24 -11.58
N GLN A 82 -4.34 -9.59 -10.89
CA GLN A 82 -5.30 -8.61 -10.41
C GLN A 82 -4.68 -7.65 -9.38
N ALA A 83 -3.79 -8.12 -8.52
CA ALA A 83 -3.07 -7.24 -7.59
C ALA A 83 -2.25 -6.17 -8.35
N TRP A 84 -1.55 -6.56 -9.41
CA TRP A 84 -0.85 -5.62 -10.28
C TRP A 84 -1.78 -4.66 -11.03
N GLU A 85 -2.93 -5.13 -11.52
CA GLU A 85 -3.89 -4.25 -12.19
C GLU A 85 -4.45 -3.18 -11.25
N ILE A 86 -4.68 -3.52 -9.97
CA ILE A 86 -5.04 -2.53 -8.95
C ILE A 86 -3.96 -1.46 -8.80
N VAL A 87 -2.68 -1.86 -8.73
CA VAL A 87 -1.54 -0.94 -8.60
C VAL A 87 -1.39 -0.07 -9.84
N LYS A 88 -1.43 -0.64 -11.04
CA LYS A 88 -1.22 0.08 -12.30
C LYS A 88 -2.29 1.13 -12.60
N GLN A 89 -3.49 0.93 -12.08
CA GLN A 89 -4.60 1.88 -12.22
C GLN A 89 -4.57 3.01 -11.20
N ASP A 90 -3.67 2.95 -10.22
CA ASP A 90 -3.49 4.04 -9.26
C ASP A 90 -2.81 5.23 -9.95
N PRO A 91 -3.33 6.47 -9.81
CA PRO A 91 -2.71 7.67 -10.38
C PRO A 91 -1.23 7.87 -9.99
N PHE A 92 -0.81 7.43 -8.80
CA PHE A 92 0.59 7.47 -8.42
C PHE A 92 1.47 6.51 -9.25
N TYR A 93 0.93 5.38 -9.70
CA TYR A 93 1.62 4.51 -10.65
C TYR A 93 1.47 5.02 -12.08
N ALA A 94 0.22 5.19 -12.54
CA ALA A 94 -0.13 5.42 -13.94
C ALA A 94 0.47 6.72 -14.52
N SER A 95 0.70 7.73 -13.68
CA SER A 95 1.32 8.98 -14.10
C SER A 95 2.79 8.83 -14.51
N GLY A 96 3.52 7.86 -13.94
CA GLY A 96 4.98 7.77 -14.03
C GLY A 96 5.72 8.91 -13.31
N GLU A 97 5.01 9.77 -12.57
CA GLU A 97 5.58 10.95 -11.90
C GLU A 97 5.66 10.79 -10.36
N VAL A 98 5.16 9.68 -9.81
CA VAL A 98 5.16 9.45 -8.35
C VAL A 98 5.83 8.14 -7.99
N TRP A 99 5.24 6.99 -8.30
CA TRP A 99 5.81 5.70 -7.93
C TRP A 99 6.85 5.25 -8.96
N ASP A 100 7.96 4.75 -8.45
CA ASP A 100 9.04 4.15 -9.22
C ASP A 100 8.62 2.76 -9.68
N HIS A 101 8.40 2.61 -10.99
CA HIS A 101 7.92 1.35 -11.58
C HIS A 101 8.90 0.21 -11.40
N GLU A 102 10.20 0.48 -11.50
CA GLU A 102 11.25 -0.54 -11.40
C GLU A 102 11.44 -1.04 -9.97
N ARG A 103 11.13 -0.18 -9.00
CA ARG A 103 11.25 -0.47 -7.56
C ARG A 103 9.92 -0.76 -6.88
N THR A 104 8.83 -0.83 -7.65
CA THR A 104 7.53 -1.30 -7.17
C THR A 104 7.52 -2.82 -7.10
N VAL A 105 7.18 -3.37 -5.94
CA VAL A 105 7.07 -4.81 -5.72
C VAL A 105 5.66 -5.14 -5.25
N VAL A 106 5.08 -6.20 -5.82
CA VAL A 106 3.81 -6.80 -5.40
C VAL A 106 4.08 -8.25 -5.04
N THR A 107 3.98 -8.58 -3.75
CA THR A 107 4.37 -9.90 -3.22
C THR A 107 3.19 -10.58 -2.53
N PRO A 108 2.86 -11.84 -2.85
CA PRO A 108 1.90 -12.62 -2.07
C PRO A 108 2.31 -12.69 -0.60
N ALA A 109 1.36 -12.48 0.31
CA ALA A 109 1.62 -12.44 1.74
C ALA A 109 0.59 -13.27 2.52
N PHE A 110 1.08 -13.97 3.54
CA PHE A 110 0.26 -14.71 4.48
C PHE A 110 0.34 -14.06 5.87
N PHE A 111 -0.76 -13.47 6.34
CA PHE A 111 -0.80 -12.77 7.63
C PHE A 111 -1.24 -13.71 8.76
N ALA A 112 -0.28 -14.49 9.25
CA ALA A 112 -0.50 -15.48 10.31
C ALA A 112 -1.21 -14.90 11.56
N ILE A 113 -0.97 -13.63 11.88
CA ILE A 113 -1.59 -12.94 13.00
C ILE A 113 -2.64 -11.96 12.46
N PRO A 114 -3.88 -11.97 12.97
CA PRO A 114 -4.90 -11.01 12.56
C PRO A 114 -4.51 -9.58 12.94
N GLU A 115 -5.17 -8.62 12.29
CA GLU A 115 -5.04 -7.21 12.63
C GLU A 115 -5.30 -6.96 14.12
N VAL A 116 -4.32 -6.38 14.80
CA VAL A 116 -4.47 -5.90 16.18
C VAL A 116 -4.88 -4.44 16.10
N LYS A 117 -6.04 -4.11 16.67
CA LYS A 117 -6.47 -2.72 16.82
C LYS A 117 -5.72 -2.14 18.03
N PHE A 118 -5.02 -1.03 17.81
CA PHE A 118 -4.42 -0.24 18.88
C PHE A 118 -5.39 0.89 19.23
N ASP A 119 -5.50 1.20 20.53
CA ASP A 119 -6.27 2.33 21.04
C ASP A 119 -5.58 3.67 20.75
#